data_AF-A0A535UZY6-F1
#
_entry.id   AF-A0A535UZY6-F1
#
_cell.length_a   1.000
_cell.length_b   1.000
_cell.length_c   1.000
_cell.angle_alpha   90.00
_cell.angle_beta   90.00
_cell.angle_gamma   90.00
#
_symmetry.space_group_name_H-M   'P 1'
#
loop_
_entity.id
_entity.type
_entity.pdbx_description
1 polymer ?
#
loop_
_entity_poly.entity_id
_entity_poly.type
_entity_poly.pdbx_seq_one_letter_code
_entity_poly.pdbx_strand_id
1 'polypeptide(L)' 'MIFGPSLVKEPVIYQLGRKFEIVTNIRRADVTRDHGWVLLEVSGEADELDRGIEFLESRGVKVEPAEGDLVE' A
#
# COMPACT_ATOMS: atom_id res chain seq x y z
N MET A 1 4.00 2.65 -2.73
CA MET A 1 3.77 3.08 -1.34
C MET A 1 5.11 3.32 -0.65
N ILE A 2 5.26 4.42 0.09
CA ILE A 2 6.48 4.77 0.84
C ILE A 2 6.10 5.08 2.29
N PHE A 3 6.84 4.53 3.25
CA PHE A 3 6.60 4.73 4.69
C PHE A 3 7.89 5.01 5.47
N GLY A 4 7.76 5.83 6.51
CA GLY A 4 8.86 6.23 7.41
C GLY A 4 9.00 5.36 8.68
N PRO A 5 9.85 5.78 9.63
CA PRO A 5 10.29 4.94 10.76
C PRO A 5 9.19 4.53 11.73
N SER A 6 8.15 5.35 11.87
CA SER A 6 6.99 5.03 12.72
C SER A 6 6.06 4.02 12.07
N LEU A 7 5.95 4.02 10.74
CA LEU A 7 5.00 3.23 9.99
C LEU A 7 5.53 1.85 9.60
N VAL A 8 6.85 1.66 9.52
CA VAL A 8 7.45 0.35 9.19
C VAL A 8 7.16 -0.72 10.24
N LYS A 9 6.80 -0.32 11.47
CA LYS A 9 6.41 -1.22 12.56
C LYS A 9 4.90 -1.53 12.58
N GLU A 10 4.13 -0.86 11.74
CA GLU A 10 2.68 -0.99 11.69
C GLU A 10 2.28 -1.97 10.57
N PRO A 11 1.28 -2.84 10.79
CA PRO A 11 0.85 -3.83 9.80
C PRO A 11 -0.07 -3.20 8.74
N VAL A 12 0.36 -2.13 8.09
CA VAL A 12 -0.50 -1.28 7.25
C VAL A 12 -1.10 -2.05 6.07
N ILE A 13 -0.32 -2.89 5.39
CA ILE A 13 -0.80 -3.70 4.26
C ILE A 13 -1.84 -4.74 4.72
N TYR A 14 -1.63 -5.35 5.89
CA TYR A 14 -2.63 -6.26 6.48
C TYR A 14 -3.92 -5.52 6.85
N GLN A 15 -3.80 -4.32 7.43
CA GLN A 15 -4.97 -3.50 7.75
C GLN A 15 -5.75 -3.08 6.50
N LEU A 16 -5.06 -2.83 5.38
CA LEU A 16 -5.69 -2.50 4.11
C LEU A 16 -6.65 -3.62 3.68
N GLY A 17 -6.18 -4.86 3.51
CA GLY A 17 -7.04 -5.97 3.09
C GLY A 17 -8.05 -6.47 4.15
N ARG A 18 -7.93 -6.05 5.41
CA ARG A 18 -8.89 -6.41 6.48
C ARG A 18 -9.98 -5.37 6.69
N LYS A 19 -9.69 -4.09 6.43
CA LYS A 19 -10.64 -2.98 6.60
C LYS A 19 -11.37 -2.66 5.31
N PHE A 20 -10.74 -2.98 4.19
CA PHE A 20 -11.26 -2.76 2.86
C PHE A 20 -11.20 -4.11 2.14
N GLU A 21 -12.17 -4.42 1.28
CA GLU A 21 -12.24 -5.68 0.52
C GLU A 21 -11.20 -5.70 -0.62
N ILE A 22 -9.95 -5.36 -0.29
CA ILE A 22 -8.83 -5.23 -1.19
C ILE A 22 -7.93 -6.45 -1.05
N VAL A 23 -7.72 -7.13 -2.17
CA VAL A 23 -6.66 -8.13 -2.31
C VAL A 23 -5.35 -7.40 -2.62
N THR A 24 -4.30 -7.74 -1.89
CA THR A 24 -2.98 -7.11 -2.03
C THR A 24 -1.93 -8.11 -2.50
N ASN A 25 -1.12 -7.74 -3.48
CA ASN A 25 -0.02 -8.55 -3.99
C ASN A 25 1.25 -7.72 -4.06
N ILE A 26 2.31 -8.16 -3.37
CA ILE A 26 3.59 -7.43 -3.32
C ILE A 26 4.40 -7.79 -4.56
N ARG A 27 4.61 -6.83 -5.46
CA ARG A 27 5.46 -7.01 -6.63
C ARG A 27 6.93 -6.81 -6.29
N ARG A 28 7.25 -5.76 -5.52
CA ARG A 28 8.60 -5.47 -5.03
C ARG A 28 8.51 -4.76 -3.68
N ALA A 29 9.52 -4.96 -2.84
CA ALA A 29 9.65 -4.25 -1.59
C ALA A 29 11.12 -4.11 -1.21
N ASP A 30 11.46 -2.96 -0.65
CA ASP A 30 12.69 -2.78 0.12
C ASP A 30 12.28 -2.18 1.48
N VAL A 31 12.58 -2.91 2.55
CA VAL A 31 12.14 -2.56 3.91
C VAL A 31 13.33 -2.69 4.85
N THR A 32 13.68 -1.57 5.46
CA THR A 32 14.73 -1.48 6.47
C THR A 32 14.11 -1.20 7.84
N ARG A 33 14.95 -0.99 8.87
CA ARG A 33 14.47 -0.67 10.22
C ARG A 33 13.75 0.68 10.31
N ASP A 34 14.14 1.63 9.45
CA ASP A 34 13.74 3.04 9.60
C ASP A 34 12.93 3.57 8.42
N HIS A 35 12.88 2.86 7.30
CA HIS A 35 12.08 3.26 6.15
C HIS A 35 11.88 2.07 5.21
N GLY A 36 10.92 2.22 4.30
CA GLY A 36 10.77 1.27 3.21
C GLY A 36 9.83 1.78 2.14
N TRP A 37 9.88 1.08 1.01
CA TRP A 37 8.93 1.24 -0.06
C TRP A 37 8.42 -0.12 -0.51
N VAL A 38 7.19 -0.14 -0.98
CA VAL A 38 6.53 -1.32 -1.52
C VAL A 38 5.82 -0.92 -2.80
N LEU A 39 6.14 -1.64 -3.88
CA LEU A 39 5.33 -1.68 -5.09
C LEU A 39 4.26 -2.74 -4.88
N LEU A 40 3.04 -2.27 -4.62
CA LEU A 40 1.90 -3.10 -4.28
C LEU A 40 0.90 -3.07 -5.43
N GLU A 41 0.58 -4.24 -5.95
CA GLU A 41 -0.59 -4.43 -6.78
C GLU A 41 -1.80 -4.64 -5.88
N VAL A 42 -2.91 -4.01 -6.23
CA VAL A 42 -4.16 -4.07 -5.49
C VAL A 42 -5.31 -4.43 -6.42
N SER A 43 -6.28 -5.16 -5.91
CA SER A 43 -7.49 -5.52 -6.66
C SER A 43 -8.69 -5.53 -5.72
N GLY A 44 -9.82 -5.02 -6.19
CA GLY A 44 -11.06 -4.87 -5.44
C GLY A 44 -12.03 -3.99 -6.22
N GLU A 45 -13.21 -3.75 -5.66
CA GLU A 45 -14.18 -2.80 -6.20
C GLU A 45 -13.62 -1.37 -6.13
N ALA A 46 -14.00 -0.51 -7.08
CA ALA A 46 -13.42 0.83 -7.21
C ALA A 46 -13.58 1.70 -5.95
N ASP A 47 -14.73 1.62 -5.29
CA ASP A 47 -15.03 2.35 -4.06
C ASP A 47 -14.21 1.85 -2.86
N GLU A 48 -13.97 0.55 -2.78
CA GLU A 48 -13.08 -0.05 -1.79
C GLU A 48 -11.63 0.39 -2.02
N LEU A 49 -11.16 0.42 -3.27
CA LEU A 49 -9.82 0.90 -3.63
C LEU A 49 -9.63 2.37 -3.25
N ASP A 50 -10.58 3.24 -3.59
CA ASP A 50 -10.55 4.67 -3.26
C ASP A 50 -10.46 4.88 -1.74
N ARG A 51 -11.33 4.22 -0.97
CA ARG A 51 -11.32 4.27 0.50
C ARG A 51 -10.02 3.72 1.09
N GLY A 52 -9.45 2.69 0.48
CA GLY A 52 -8.17 2.13 0.86
C GLY A 52 -7.01 3.10 0.67
N ILE A 53 -6.98 3.82 -0.47
CA ILE A 53 -5.98 4.85 -0.75
C ILE A 53 -6.09 5.99 0.26
N GLU A 54 -7.30 6.52 0.49
CA GLU A 54 -7.54 7.57 1.48
C GLU A 54 -7.07 7.15 2.88
N PHE A 55 -7.32 5.88 3.26
CA PHE A 55 -6.84 5.33 4.52
C PHE A 55 -5.31 5.35 4.62
N LEU A 56 -4.60 4.93 3.58
CA LEU A 56 -3.14 4.95 3.55
C LEU A 56 -2.59 6.37 3.70
N GLU A 57 -3.14 7.32 2.96
CA GLU A 57 -2.74 8.73 3.01
C GLU A 57 -3.03 9.35 4.38
N SER A 58 -4.20 9.07 4.99
CA SER A 58 -4.55 9.53 6.34
C SER A 58 -3.59 9.03 7.43
N ARG A 59 -2.89 7.91 7.17
CA ARG A 59 -1.87 7.34 8.05
C ARG A 59 -0.48 7.92 7.80
N GLY A 60 -0.33 8.80 6.81
CA GLY A 60 0.96 9.37 6.40
C GLY A 60 1.77 8.46 5.48
N VAL A 61 1.16 7.43 4.88
CA VAL A 61 1.79 6.65 3.81
C VAL A 61 1.70 7.46 2.52
N LYS A 62 2.83 7.64 1.84
CA LYS A 62 2.81 8.25 0.51
C LYS A 62 2.44 7.19 -0.52
N VAL A 63 1.36 7.41 -1.26
CA VAL A 63 0.91 6.56 -2.35
C VAL A 63 1.22 7.29 -3.66
N GLU A 64 1.87 6.60 -4.59
CA GLU A 64 2.15 7.10 -5.93
C GLU A 64 1.72 6.01 -6.90
N PRO A 65 0.97 6.34 -7.98
CA PRO A 65 0.69 5.41 -9.05
C PRO A 65 2.01 4.90 -9.64
N ALA A 66 2.14 3.60 -9.80
CA ALA A 66 3.25 3.03 -10.55
C ALA A 66 2.89 3.05 -12.04
N GLU A 67 3.37 4.06 -12.77
CA GLU A 67 3.31 4.03 -14.23
C GLU A 67 4.31 2.95 -14.72
N GLY A 68 3.80 1.79 -15.14
CA GLY A 68 4.61 0.84 -15.91
C GLY A 68 4.53 -0.65 -15.56
N ASP A 69 3.68 -1.12 -14.65
CA ASP A 69 3.53 -2.56 -14.36
C ASP A 69 2.24 -3.17 -14.98
N LEU A 70 1.73 -2.55 -16.06
CA LEU A 70 0.88 -3.24 -17.04
C LEU A 70 1.81 -3.87 -18.10
N VAL A 71 2.53 -4.93 -17.72
CA VAL A 71 3.06 -5.88 -18.70
C VAL A 71 2.21 -7.13 -18.57
N GLU A 72 1.61 -7.48 -19.70
CA GLU A 72 0.71 -8.61 -20.00
C GLU A 72 0.99 -9.90 -19.21
#